data_AF-K2FV08-F1
#
_entry.id   AF-K2FV08-F1
#
_cell.length_a   1.000
_cell.length_b   1.000
_cell.length_c   1.000
_cell.angle_alpha   90.00
_cell.angle_beta   90.00
_cell.angle_gamma   90.00
#
_symmetry.space_group_name_H-M   'P 1'
#
loop_
_entity.id
_entity.type
_entity.pdbx_description
1 polymer ?
#
loop_
_entity_poly.entity_id
_entity_poly.type
_entity_poly.pdbx_seq_one_letter_code
_entity_poly.pdbx_strand_id
1 'polypeptide(L)'
;LRQVIEKRVEKRLKSGAVEEVEKLLKMGYKETDPGLKTIGYQQIIKYLNKELTKEKAIEDWVNKEVQYAKRQLTFMKKDKNIKWKEI
;
A
#
# COMPACT_ATOMS: atom_id res chain seq x y z
N LEU A 1 -2.69 12.18 9.24
CA LEU A 1 -2.36 11.41 8.01
C LEU A 1 -1.81 10.01 8.30
N ARG A 2 -0.63 9.87 8.93
CA ARG A 2 -0.01 8.56 9.19
C ARG A 2 -0.91 7.61 9.99
N GLN A 3 -1.48 8.06 11.11
CA GLN A 3 -2.41 7.28 11.93
C GLN A 3 -3.64 6.77 11.16
N VAL A 4 -4.17 7.56 10.22
CA VAL A 4 -5.31 7.16 9.37
C VAL A 4 -4.88 6.07 8.39
N ILE A 5 -3.69 6.20 7.82
CA ILE A 5 -3.10 5.22 6.92
C ILE A 5 -2.80 3.91 7.66
N GLU A 6 -2.23 3.98 8.87
CA GLU A 6 -1.96 2.81 9.71
C GLU A 6 -3.25 2.02 9.98
N LYS A 7 -4.31 2.70 10.42
CA LYS A 7 -5.63 2.08 10.63
C LYS A 7 -6.19 1.44 9.34
N ARG A 8 -5.97 2.08 8.18
CA ARG A 8 -6.40 1.54 6.88
C ARG A 8 -5.62 0.28 6.50
N VAL A 9 -4.30 0.30 6.67
CA VAL A 9 -3.43 -0.87 6.41
C VAL A 9 -3.82 -2.01 7.34
N GLU A 10 -4.02 -1.75 8.62
CA GLU A 10 -4.48 -2.75 9.59
C GLU A 10 -5.84 -3.34 9.18
N LYS A 11 -6.79 -2.51 8.74
CA LYS A 11 -8.09 -2.99 8.24
C LYS A 11 -7.92 -3.91 7.04
N ARG A 12 -7.06 -3.56 6.06
CA ARG A 12 -6.80 -4.40 4.88
C ARG A 12 -6.18 -5.74 5.26
N LEU A 13 -5.23 -5.73 6.20
CA LEU A 13 -4.64 -6.96 6.72
C LEU A 13 -5.71 -7.85 7.37
N LYS A 14 -6.59 -7.28 8.21
CA LYS A 14 -7.72 -8.01 8.81
C LYS A 14 -8.74 -8.50 7.79
N SER A 15 -8.88 -7.82 6.65
CA SER A 15 -9.76 -8.23 5.55
C SER A 15 -9.16 -9.27 4.61
N GLY A 16 -7.96 -9.77 4.88
CA GLY A 16 -7.37 -10.86 4.11
C GLY A 16 -6.40 -10.44 3.00
N ALA A 17 -5.73 -9.29 3.14
CA ALA A 17 -4.81 -8.81 2.12
C ALA A 17 -3.64 -9.77 1.86
N VAL A 18 -3.16 -10.50 2.87
CA VAL A 18 -2.05 -11.45 2.69
C VAL A 18 -2.51 -12.64 1.86
N GLU A 19 -3.67 -13.18 2.20
CA GLU A 19 -4.33 -14.30 1.56
C GLU A 19 -4.68 -14.00 0.09
N GLU A 20 -5.08 -12.76 -0.19
CA GLU A 20 -5.31 -12.27 -1.56
C GLU A 20 -4.02 -12.37 -2.40
N VAL A 21 -2.90 -11.84 -1.89
CA VAL A 21 -1.62 -11.88 -2.59
C VAL A 21 -1.13 -13.31 -2.77
N GLU A 22 -1.22 -14.15 -1.73
CA GLU A 22 -0.86 -15.57 -1.83
C GLU A 22 -1.65 -16.29 -2.92
N LYS A 23 -2.96 -16.02 -3.00
CA LYS A 23 -3.84 -16.61 -4.03
C LYS A 23 -3.41 -16.18 -5.42
N LEU A 24 -3.09 -14.90 -5.62
CA LEU A 24 -2.63 -14.38 -6.91
C LEU A 24 -1.30 -15.02 -7.35
N LEU A 25 -0.34 -15.14 -6.44
CA LEU A 25 0.93 -15.81 -6.74
C LEU A 25 0.70 -17.30 -7.08
N LYS A 26 -0.19 -17.99 -6.35
CA LYS A 26 -0.57 -19.39 -6.63
C LYS A 26 -1.28 -19.55 -7.98
N MET A 27 -2.00 -18.52 -8.46
CA MET A 27 -2.62 -18.51 -9.78
C MET A 27 -1.62 -18.31 -10.93
N GLY A 28 -0.34 -18.08 -10.63
CA GLY A 28 0.72 -17.89 -11.63
C GLY A 28 1.01 -16.44 -11.99
N TYR A 29 0.38 -15.46 -11.32
CA TYR A 29 0.76 -14.06 -11.46
C TYR A 29 2.17 -13.84 -10.88
N LYS A 30 2.95 -13.03 -11.57
CA LYS A 30 4.33 -12.71 -11.22
C LYS A 30 4.38 -11.39 -10.48
N GLU A 31 5.30 -11.26 -9.54
CA GLU A 31 5.57 -9.98 -8.85
C GLU A 31 5.91 -8.83 -9.82
N THR A 32 6.34 -9.16 -11.04
CA THR A 32 6.65 -8.22 -12.11
C THR A 32 5.42 -7.75 -12.88
N ASP A 33 4.25 -8.36 -12.66
CA ASP A 33 3.00 -7.99 -13.32
C ASP A 33 2.54 -6.60 -12.87
N PRO A 34 2.01 -5.76 -13.78
CA PRO A 34 1.66 -4.37 -13.47
C PRO A 34 0.72 -4.20 -12.26
N GLY A 35 -0.23 -5.12 -12.06
CA GLY A 35 -1.16 -5.08 -10.93
C GLY A 35 -0.48 -5.29 -9.57
N LEU A 36 0.55 -6.14 -9.53
CA LEU A 36 1.28 -6.49 -8.31
C LEU A 36 2.39 -5.51 -7.94
N LYS A 37 2.68 -4.54 -8.83
CA LYS A 37 3.61 -3.43 -8.56
C LYS A 37 3.00 -2.31 -7.69
N THR A 38 1.76 -2.46 -7.26
CA THR A 38 1.06 -1.45 -6.46
C THR A 38 1.49 -1.49 -4.98
N ILE A 39 1.33 -0.35 -4.30
CA ILE A 39 1.65 -0.21 -2.88
C ILE A 39 0.76 -1.17 -2.08
N GLY A 40 1.37 -1.95 -1.17
CA GLY A 40 0.72 -3.02 -0.43
C GLY A 40 1.08 -4.39 -0.97
N TYR A 41 0.78 -4.65 -2.25
CA TYR A 41 1.12 -5.94 -2.88
C TYR A 41 2.63 -6.17 -2.86
N GLN A 42 3.44 -5.19 -3.26
CA GLN A 42 4.91 -5.34 -3.23
C GLN A 42 5.46 -5.63 -1.83
N GLN A 43 4.88 -5.02 -0.79
CA GLN A 43 5.31 -5.25 0.59
C GLN A 43 4.92 -6.63 1.09
N ILE A 44 3.71 -7.07 0.77
CA ILE A 44 3.24 -8.41 1.11
C ILE A 44 4.06 -9.47 0.36
N ILE A 45 4.35 -9.27 -0.93
CA ILE A 45 5.20 -10.18 -1.72
C ILE A 45 6.58 -10.31 -1.08
N LYS A 46 7.23 -9.21 -0.67
CA LYS A 46 8.52 -9.26 0.04
C LYS A 46 8.45 -10.03 1.35
N TYR A 47 7.35 -9.91 2.08
CA TYR A 47 7.10 -10.71 3.27
C TYR A 47 6.94 -12.21 2.92
N LEU A 48 6.17 -12.54 1.89
CA LEU A 48 5.97 -13.92 1.43
C LEU A 48 7.26 -14.55 0.91
N ASN A 49 8.12 -13.77 0.26
CA ASN A 49 9.46 -14.18 -0.19
C ASN A 49 10.49 -14.28 0.95
N LYS A 50 10.10 -13.99 2.21
CA LYS A 50 10.96 -13.97 3.40
C LYS A 50 12.10 -12.94 3.34
N GLU A 51 11.99 -11.93 2.50
CA GLU A 51 12.94 -10.81 2.42
C GLU A 51 12.77 -9.83 3.60
N LEU A 52 11.53 -9.71 4.10
CA LEU A 52 11.18 -8.85 5.22
C LEU A 52 10.35 -9.62 6.26
N THR A 53 10.48 -9.22 7.53
CA THR A 53 9.51 -9.66 8.55
C THR A 53 8.15 -9.02 8.30
N LYS A 54 7.08 -9.59 8.86
CA LYS A 54 5.73 -9.06 8.73
C LYS A 54 5.66 -7.61 9.21
N GLU A 55 6.29 -7.30 10.33
CA GLU A 55 6.31 -5.98 10.94
C GLU A 55 7.01 -4.97 10.02
N LYS A 56 8.17 -5.34 9.47
CA LYS A 56 8.92 -4.49 8.53
C LYS A 56 8.17 -4.26 7.23
N ALA A 57 7.49 -5.26 6.71
CA ALA A 57 6.67 -5.13 5.51
C ALA A 57 5.48 -4.18 5.74
N ILE A 58 4.82 -4.28 6.90
CA ILE A 58 3.73 -3.38 7.29
C ILE A 58 4.24 -1.95 7.46
N GLU A 59 5.39 -1.77 8.11
CA GLU A 59 6.00 -0.45 8.28
C GLU A 59 6.37 0.18 6.92
N ASP A 60 7.01 -0.57 6.02
CA ASP A 60 7.31 -0.10 4.66
C ASP A 60 6.03 0.26 3.90
N TRP A 61 4.96 -0.54 4.05
CA TRP A 61 3.67 -0.27 3.41
C TRP A 61 3.10 1.07 3.87
N VAL A 62 3.02 1.28 5.18
CA VAL A 62 2.55 2.56 5.76
C VAL A 62 3.41 3.72 5.27
N ASN A 63 4.73 3.58 5.27
CA ASN A 63 5.64 4.64 4.84
C ASN A 63 5.44 4.99 3.35
N LYS A 64 5.29 3.98 2.48
CA LYS A 64 5.02 4.18 1.05
C LYS A 64 3.67 4.84 0.81
N GLU A 65 2.62 4.46 1.54
CA GLU A 65 1.32 5.13 1.44
C GLU A 65 1.36 6.58 1.90
N VAL A 66 2.10 6.88 2.97
CA VAL A 66 2.29 8.27 3.44
C VAL A 66 3.01 9.10 2.37
N GLN A 67 4.09 8.57 1.78
CA GLN A 67 4.81 9.25 0.70
C GLN A 67 3.91 9.47 -0.51
N TYR A 68 3.09 8.48 -0.87
CA TYR A 68 2.14 8.60 -1.97
C TYR A 68 1.09 9.68 -1.68
N ALA A 69 0.50 9.70 -0.49
CA ALA A 69 -0.45 10.74 -0.08
C ALA A 69 0.17 12.14 -0.12
N LYS A 70 1.44 12.30 0.30
CA LYS A 70 2.17 13.57 0.17
C LYS A 70 2.38 13.99 -1.29
N ARG A 71 2.68 13.04 -2.18
CA ARG A 71 2.79 13.30 -3.64
C ARG A 71 1.44 13.73 -4.23
N GLN A 72 0.35 13.04 -3.86
CA GLN A 72 -1.00 13.42 -4.28
C GLN A 72 -1.35 14.83 -3.82
N LEU A 73 -1.07 15.17 -2.56
CA LEU A 73 -1.28 16.51 -2.02
C LEU A 73 -0.47 17.57 -2.80
N THR A 74 0.80 17.27 -3.09
CA THR A 74 1.67 18.19 -3.87
C THR A 74 1.15 18.39 -5.28
N PHE A 75 0.68 17.32 -5.93
CA PHE A 75 0.08 17.39 -7.26
C PHE A 75 -1.19 18.24 -7.26
N MET A 76 -2.11 17.98 -6.34
CA MET A 76 -3.37 18.72 -6.21
C MET A 76 -3.15 20.20 -5.86
N LYS A 77 -2.15 20.52 -5.03
CA LYS A 77 -1.81 21.92 -4.70
C LYS A 77 -1.39 22.76 -5.91
N LYS A 78 -0.98 22.14 -7.03
CA LYS A 78 -0.63 22.87 -8.27
C LYS A 78 -1.86 23.33 -9.03
N ASP A 79 -3.01 22.67 -8.83
CA ASP A 79 -4.25 23.02 -9.50
C ASP A 79 -5.04 24.03 -8.67
N LYS A 80 -5.15 25.25 -9.20
CA LYS A 80 -5.88 26.36 -8.56
C LYS A 80 -7.40 26.20 -8.63
N ASN A 81 -7.91 25.28 -9.45
CA ASN A 81 -9.35 25.02 -9.58
C ASN A 81 -9.89 24.09 -8.48
N ILE A 82 -9.01 23.47 -7.69
CA ILE A 82 -9.41 22.57 -6.61
C ILE A 82 -9.92 23.37 -5.41
N LYS A 83 -11.19 23.14 -5.05
CA LYS A 83 -11.78 23.62 -3.80
C LYS A 83 -11.55 22.60 -2.69
N TRP A 84 -10.70 22.95 -1.73
CA TRP A 84 -10.38 22.10 -0.59
C TRP A 84 -11.53 22.06 0.43
N LYS A 85 -11.76 20.89 1.01
CA LYS A 85 -12.68 20.70 2.14
C LYS A 85 -11.95 19.96 3.26
N GLU A 86 -12.23 20.35 4.49
CA GLU A 86 -11.79 19.61 5.67
C GLU A 86 -12.73 18.41 5.90
N ILE A 87 -12.17 17.31 6.41
CA ILE A 87 -12.85 16.04 6.72
C ILE A 87 -12.68 15.76 8.21
#